data_AF-A0A1Q8UGM1-F1
#
_entry.id   AF-A0A1Q8UGM1-F1
#
_cell.length_a   1.000
_cell.length_b   1.000
_cell.length_c   1.000
_cell.angle_alpha   90.00
_cell.angle_beta   90.00
_cell.angle_gamma   90.00
#
_symmetry.space_group_name_H-M   'P 1'
#
loop_
_entity.id
_entity.type
_entity.pdbx_description
1 polymer ?
#
loop_
_entity_poly.entity_id
_entity_poly.type
_entity_poly.pdbx_seq_one_letter_code
_entity_poly.pdbx_strand_id
1 'polypeptide(L)'
;MLCLLAVGVIALGVAANATPAGPQARQVSEPVTTLELSQIVATEKAVYALAAGGQGVYEWSAHQDGWLKVFGPARNLYAGGRSVYATDQATGNIHKYTDRPGEWTRIGGPGAEFAAGYETLYGISPDRSAVYRYSGEGDVWTRIGGPVKNLFANPAKKFSPLADLTSRPKPLYATDPATGDLHAYSSVTGRWTKAGGPGATFAVTDANVYGLTPDHAAVVERDGRSRTWKAVGLPADHIFSSETLYATARGTGDLHKYSGRSGRWDRIGGPAAAFATSGDHLYRLAPDRRSVQKYNGDGTTDQWLDLKAPAEPASREEKIARFSSLTRFGDDSLNAWHAALGAHRTGKPDVYEFRWTTNICNAPAPNTVAGFDFTLACVRHDFGYRNYRDLFGEDAFRNDPAGKTHIDRLFREDLNKICDGRGFPREHTAVARAACRNAAEVYYRAVVAFG
;
A
#
# COMPACT_ATOMS: atom_id res chain seq x y z
N MET A 1 -22.36 14.80 72.66
CA MET A 1 -22.21 15.96 71.76
C MET A 1 -22.05 15.41 70.35
N LEU A 2 -23.05 15.69 69.51
CA LEU A 2 -23.25 15.49 68.05
C LEU A 2 -24.59 14.78 67.74
N CYS A 3 -25.59 15.64 67.55
CA CYS A 3 -26.77 15.43 66.72
C CYS A 3 -26.40 15.38 65.23
N LEU A 4 -27.21 14.68 64.43
CA LEU A 4 -27.68 15.01 63.06
C LEU A 4 -28.56 13.83 62.60
N LEU A 5 -29.90 13.87 62.64
CA LEU A 5 -30.90 14.55 61.79
C LEU A 5 -30.77 14.30 60.28
N ALA A 6 -31.71 13.51 59.74
CA ALA A 6 -32.51 13.73 58.51
C ALA A 6 -33.44 12.49 58.32
N VAL A 7 -34.70 12.48 58.79
CA VAL A 7 -35.93 12.99 58.14
C VAL A 7 -36.02 12.62 56.65
N GLY A 8 -36.97 11.74 56.32
CA GLY A 8 -37.23 11.26 54.97
C GLY A 8 -38.35 11.98 54.23
N VAL A 9 -38.74 11.43 53.06
CA VAL A 9 -40.04 11.63 52.41
C VAL A 9 -40.42 10.37 51.63
N ILE A 10 -41.67 9.94 51.81
CA ILE A 10 -42.38 8.87 51.12
C ILE A 10 -43.07 9.45 49.87
N ALA A 11 -43.05 8.75 48.73
CA ALA A 11 -44.13 8.83 47.74
C ALA A 11 -44.22 7.58 46.84
N LEU A 12 -45.35 6.89 47.03
CA LEU A 12 -46.11 5.92 46.24
C LEU A 12 -45.96 5.94 44.69
N GLY A 13 -46.09 4.76 44.07
CA GLY A 13 -46.91 4.67 42.85
C GLY A 13 -46.51 3.68 41.74
N VAL A 14 -47.15 2.51 41.76
CA VAL A 14 -47.71 1.72 40.63
C VAL A 14 -46.81 1.27 39.46
N ALA A 15 -46.82 -0.04 39.24
CA ALA A 15 -46.15 -0.79 38.19
C ALA A 15 -46.60 -0.43 36.75
N ALA A 16 -45.63 -0.41 35.84
CA ALA A 16 -45.85 -0.65 34.42
C ALA A 16 -44.85 -1.72 33.93
N ASN A 17 -45.38 -2.83 33.43
CA ASN A 17 -44.63 -3.90 32.80
C ASN A 17 -43.84 -3.36 31.60
N ALA A 18 -42.52 -3.25 31.74
CA ALA A 18 -41.61 -3.18 30.61
C ALA A 18 -40.77 -4.46 30.63
N THR A 19 -41.05 -5.33 29.67
CA THR A 19 -40.15 -6.42 29.28
C THR A 19 -38.76 -5.81 29.01
N PRO A 20 -37.69 -6.27 29.67
CA PRO A 20 -36.35 -5.81 29.29
C PRO A 20 -36.08 -6.34 27.88
N ALA A 21 -35.86 -5.42 26.94
CA ALA A 21 -35.30 -5.74 25.64
C ALA A 21 -34.01 -6.53 25.88
N GLY A 22 -33.98 -7.78 25.44
CA GLY A 22 -32.79 -8.63 25.53
C GLY A 22 -31.60 -7.91 24.88
N PRO A 23 -30.38 -8.13 25.39
CA PRO A 23 -29.18 -7.56 24.78
C PRO A 23 -29.16 -7.97 23.30
N GLN A 24 -29.19 -6.98 22.40
CA GLN A 24 -28.88 -7.22 20.99
C GLN A 24 -27.56 -7.98 20.96
N ALA A 25 -27.61 -9.21 20.46
CA ALA A 25 -26.44 -10.03 20.28
C ALA A 25 -25.44 -9.21 19.45
N ARG A 26 -24.40 -8.71 20.11
CA ARG A 26 -23.25 -8.11 19.48
C ARG A 26 -22.74 -9.19 18.53
N GLN A 27 -22.96 -9.02 17.23
CA GLN A 27 -22.42 -9.94 16.24
C GLN A 27 -20.93 -10.04 16.52
N VAL A 28 -20.50 -11.19 17.01
CA VAL A 28 -19.10 -11.54 17.11
C VAL A 28 -18.64 -11.60 15.67
N SER A 29 -17.93 -10.56 15.22
CA SER A 29 -17.32 -10.54 13.90
C SER A 29 -16.47 -11.80 13.77
N GLU A 30 -16.77 -12.64 12.78
CA GLU A 30 -15.95 -13.80 12.45
C GLU A 30 -14.49 -13.34 12.27
N PRO A 31 -13.50 -14.18 12.65
CA PRO A 31 -12.10 -13.84 12.45
C PRO A 31 -11.85 -13.60 10.96
N VAL A 32 -11.43 -12.38 10.62
CA VAL A 32 -11.06 -12.03 9.25
C VAL A 32 -9.81 -12.84 8.88
N THR A 33 -9.93 -13.71 7.90
CA THR A 33 -8.77 -14.42 7.34
C THR A 33 -7.83 -13.41 6.69
N THR A 34 -6.55 -13.48 6.99
CA THR A 34 -5.53 -12.55 6.47
C THR A 34 -4.67 -13.21 5.41
N LEU A 35 -4.11 -12.44 4.49
CA LEU A 35 -3.18 -12.94 3.48
C LEU A 35 -1.86 -13.40 4.11
N GLU A 36 -1.30 -14.47 3.57
CA GLU A 36 0.14 -14.75 3.72
C GLU A 36 0.93 -13.79 2.83
N LEU A 37 2.05 -13.27 3.35
CA LEU A 37 2.89 -12.29 2.67
C LEU A 37 4.24 -12.89 2.27
N SER A 38 4.73 -12.54 1.08
CA SER A 38 6.03 -13.00 0.57
C SER A 38 7.16 -11.98 0.76
N GLN A 39 6.82 -10.69 0.75
CA GLN A 39 7.78 -9.60 0.85
C GLN A 39 7.17 -8.40 1.56
N ILE A 40 8.00 -7.65 2.30
CA ILE A 40 7.70 -6.31 2.76
C ILE A 40 8.78 -5.33 2.32
N VAL A 41 8.41 -4.10 2.00
CA VAL A 41 9.33 -2.97 1.75
C VAL A 41 8.78 -1.71 2.43
N ALA A 42 9.63 -0.73 2.72
CA ALA A 42 9.24 0.48 3.43
C ALA A 42 9.70 1.75 2.72
N THR A 43 8.92 2.81 2.90
CA THR A 43 9.24 4.19 2.53
C THR A 43 9.21 5.05 3.80
N GLU A 44 9.53 6.34 3.70
CA GLU A 44 9.40 7.31 4.80
C GLU A 44 7.97 7.40 5.37
N LYS A 45 6.94 6.98 4.61
CA LYS A 45 5.53 7.22 4.95
C LYS A 45 4.71 5.96 5.20
N ALA A 46 5.10 4.87 4.58
CA ALA A 46 4.27 3.67 4.49
C ALA A 46 5.13 2.41 4.40
N VAL A 47 4.54 1.30 4.83
CA VAL A 47 5.04 -0.05 4.57
C VAL A 47 4.16 -0.68 3.50
N TYR A 48 4.79 -1.42 2.59
CA TYR A 48 4.12 -2.14 1.53
C TYR A 48 4.39 -3.63 1.68
N ALA A 49 3.39 -4.43 1.38
CA ALA A 49 3.44 -5.88 1.47
C ALA A 49 3.01 -6.52 0.14
N LEU A 50 3.75 -7.54 -0.29
CA LEU A 50 3.40 -8.38 -1.42
C LEU A 50 2.73 -9.66 -0.92
N ALA A 51 1.51 -9.93 -1.36
CA ALA A 51 0.84 -11.18 -1.06
C ALA A 51 1.61 -12.38 -1.63
N ALA A 52 1.57 -13.52 -0.93
CA ALA A 52 2.11 -14.77 -1.45
C ALA A 52 1.46 -15.11 -2.81
N GLY A 53 2.26 -15.62 -3.74
CA GLY A 53 1.82 -15.88 -5.12
C GLY A 53 1.66 -14.63 -5.99
N GLY A 54 1.98 -13.44 -5.50
CA GLY A 54 2.05 -12.20 -6.28
C GLY A 54 0.69 -11.55 -6.59
N GLN A 55 -0.40 -12.00 -5.94
CA GLN A 55 -1.77 -11.61 -6.26
C GLN A 55 -2.08 -10.12 -6.05
N GLY A 56 -1.28 -9.41 -5.24
CA GLY A 56 -1.48 -8.00 -4.99
C GLY A 56 -0.41 -7.38 -4.11
N VAL A 57 -0.29 -6.06 -4.24
CA VAL A 57 0.53 -5.21 -3.38
C VAL A 57 -0.40 -4.39 -2.51
N TYR A 58 -0.10 -4.35 -1.21
CA TYR A 58 -0.90 -3.68 -0.21
C TYR A 58 -0.07 -2.61 0.49
N GLU A 59 -0.67 -1.47 0.77
CA GLU A 59 -0.08 -0.34 1.48
C GLU A 59 -0.69 -0.23 2.88
N TRP A 60 0.15 0.04 3.88
CA TRP A 60 -0.27 0.52 5.20
C TRP A 60 0.43 1.82 5.54
N SER A 61 -0.35 2.80 6.01
CA SER A 61 0.16 4.08 6.51
C SER A 61 -0.60 4.50 7.77
N ALA A 62 -0.02 5.40 8.56
CA ALA A 62 -0.56 5.78 9.87
C ALA A 62 -1.94 6.44 9.85
N HIS A 63 -2.41 6.92 8.69
CA HIS A 63 -3.71 7.59 8.55
C HIS A 63 -4.80 6.68 7.97
N GLN A 64 -4.48 5.41 7.68
CA GLN A 64 -5.42 4.48 7.06
C GLN A 64 -6.02 3.52 8.11
N ASP A 65 -7.30 3.18 7.93
CA ASP A 65 -8.04 2.25 8.80
C ASP A 65 -7.68 0.76 8.56
N GLY A 66 -6.69 0.47 7.71
CA GLY A 66 -6.24 -0.87 7.39
C GLY A 66 -5.33 -0.91 6.16
N TRP A 67 -5.02 -2.11 5.69
CA TRP A 67 -4.23 -2.34 4.48
C TRP A 67 -5.05 -2.09 3.23
N LEU A 68 -4.57 -1.22 2.34
CA LEU A 68 -5.22 -0.91 1.07
C LEU A 68 -4.49 -1.61 -0.08
N LYS A 69 -5.20 -2.32 -0.94
CA LYS A 69 -4.62 -2.86 -2.17
C LYS A 69 -4.31 -1.71 -3.13
N VAL A 70 -3.06 -1.61 -3.58
CA VAL A 70 -2.57 -0.53 -4.43
C VAL A 70 -2.09 -0.98 -5.79
N PHE A 71 -1.76 -2.26 -5.97
CA PHE A 71 -1.30 -2.84 -7.24
C PHE A 71 -1.60 -4.34 -7.32
N GLY A 72 -1.40 -4.92 -8.51
CA GLY A 72 -1.31 -6.37 -8.71
C GLY A 72 -1.25 -6.74 -10.20
N PRO A 73 -1.07 -8.02 -10.56
CA PRO A 73 -0.15 -8.97 -9.92
C PRO A 73 1.32 -8.50 -10.02
N ALA A 74 2.13 -8.80 -9.01
CA ALA A 74 3.53 -8.35 -8.94
C ALA A 74 4.47 -9.47 -8.51
N ARG A 75 5.72 -9.42 -9.00
CA ARG A 75 6.76 -10.39 -8.65
C ARG A 75 7.61 -9.94 -7.47
N ASN A 76 8.11 -8.70 -7.51
CA ASN A 76 8.98 -8.14 -6.48
C ASN A 76 8.61 -6.69 -6.20
N LEU A 77 8.86 -6.26 -4.96
CA LEU A 77 8.80 -4.87 -4.54
C LEU A 77 10.20 -4.30 -4.30
N TYR A 78 10.34 -3.01 -4.54
CA TYR A 78 11.53 -2.23 -4.21
C TYR A 78 11.09 -0.88 -3.66
N ALA A 79 11.76 -0.38 -2.63
CA ALA A 79 11.44 0.93 -2.06
C ALA A 79 12.69 1.66 -1.64
N GLY A 80 12.63 2.98 -1.74
CA GLY A 80 13.70 3.88 -1.34
C GLY A 80 13.17 5.31 -1.22
N GLY A 81 13.56 5.99 -0.14
CA GLY A 81 13.03 7.30 0.22
C GLY A 81 11.50 7.30 0.27
N ARG A 82 10.88 7.97 -0.69
CA ARG A 82 9.42 8.08 -0.80
C ARG A 82 8.81 7.26 -1.93
N SER A 83 9.62 6.57 -2.71
CA SER A 83 9.15 5.85 -3.90
C SER A 83 9.06 4.36 -3.61
N VAL A 84 8.00 3.74 -4.13
CA VAL A 84 7.86 2.29 -4.21
C VAL A 84 7.72 1.88 -5.68
N TYR A 85 8.31 0.73 -5.99
CA TYR A 85 8.36 0.15 -7.30
C TYR A 85 7.98 -1.32 -7.23
N ALA A 86 7.40 -1.83 -8.31
CA ALA A 86 6.97 -3.21 -8.42
C ALA A 86 7.30 -3.76 -9.80
N THR A 87 7.79 -4.99 -9.89
CA THR A 87 7.91 -5.69 -11.17
C THR A 87 6.62 -6.45 -11.46
N ASP A 88 6.16 -6.33 -12.70
CA ASP A 88 5.02 -7.07 -13.20
C ASP A 88 5.30 -8.58 -13.20
N GLN A 89 4.32 -9.38 -12.77
CA GLN A 89 4.52 -10.82 -12.58
C GLN A 89 4.74 -11.58 -13.89
N ALA A 90 4.09 -11.17 -14.98
CA ALA A 90 4.14 -11.86 -16.26
C ALA A 90 5.35 -11.44 -17.10
N THR A 91 5.58 -10.14 -17.21
CA THR A 91 6.55 -9.52 -18.12
C THR A 91 7.87 -9.18 -17.44
N GLY A 92 7.88 -9.01 -16.12
CA GLY A 92 9.02 -8.50 -15.35
C GLY A 92 9.27 -7.00 -15.50
N ASN A 93 8.45 -6.27 -16.28
CA ASN A 93 8.56 -4.82 -16.44
C ASN A 93 8.46 -4.10 -15.09
N ILE A 94 9.26 -3.06 -14.89
CA ILE A 94 9.29 -2.28 -13.66
C ILE A 94 8.31 -1.10 -13.73
N HIS A 95 7.52 -0.94 -12.67
CA HIS A 95 6.51 0.11 -12.51
C HIS A 95 6.81 0.94 -11.26
N LYS A 96 6.48 2.23 -11.31
CA LYS A 96 6.55 3.16 -10.19
C LYS A 96 5.15 3.57 -9.74
N TYR A 97 4.92 3.57 -8.43
CA TYR A 97 3.66 4.06 -7.84
C TYR A 97 3.56 5.58 -7.90
N THR A 98 2.37 6.10 -8.19
CA THR A 98 2.12 7.55 -8.32
C THR A 98 1.34 8.15 -7.13
N ASP A 99 1.47 7.56 -5.94
CA ASP A 99 0.81 7.98 -4.69
C ASP A 99 -0.73 7.97 -4.76
N ARG A 100 -1.32 7.19 -5.68
CA ARG A 100 -2.76 6.95 -5.78
C ARG A 100 -3.05 5.47 -6.02
N PRO A 101 -3.93 4.83 -5.24
CA PRO A 101 -4.24 3.41 -5.39
C PRO A 101 -4.62 3.04 -6.81
N GLY A 102 -4.00 1.99 -7.36
CA GLY A 102 -4.23 1.53 -8.74
C GLY A 102 -3.51 2.32 -9.82
N GLU A 103 -2.91 3.48 -9.51
CA GLU A 103 -2.13 4.26 -10.47
C GLU A 103 -0.63 3.90 -10.38
N TRP A 104 -0.16 3.17 -11.38
CA TRP A 104 1.24 2.79 -11.54
C TRP A 104 1.69 3.08 -12.96
N THR A 105 2.86 3.69 -13.10
CA THR A 105 3.44 4.00 -14.41
C THR A 105 4.53 3.00 -14.74
N ARG A 106 4.48 2.37 -15.92
CA ARG A 106 5.59 1.57 -16.43
C ARG A 106 6.77 2.48 -16.70
N ILE A 107 7.90 2.22 -16.04
CA ILE A 107 9.12 3.03 -16.16
C ILE A 107 10.30 2.24 -16.73
N GLY A 108 10.13 0.96 -17.08
CA GLY A 108 11.23 0.17 -17.61
C GLY A 108 10.88 -1.26 -17.97
N GLY A 109 11.81 -1.88 -18.69
CA GLY A 109 11.84 -3.32 -18.98
C GLY A 109 12.21 -4.19 -17.77
N PRO A 110 12.30 -5.52 -17.95
CA PRO A 110 12.78 -6.43 -16.92
C PRO A 110 14.24 -6.19 -16.58
N GLY A 111 14.59 -6.42 -15.32
CA GLY A 111 15.96 -6.41 -14.81
C GLY A 111 16.23 -7.64 -13.96
N ALA A 112 17.50 -8.01 -13.80
CA ALA A 112 17.91 -9.09 -12.90
C ALA A 112 17.73 -8.69 -11.42
N GLU A 113 17.92 -7.40 -11.12
CA GLU A 113 17.76 -6.80 -9.80
C GLU A 113 17.54 -5.29 -9.95
N PHE A 114 16.81 -4.70 -9.02
CA PHE A 114 16.69 -3.26 -8.87
C PHE A 114 17.09 -2.84 -7.46
N ALA A 115 17.68 -1.67 -7.33
CA ALA A 115 18.02 -1.06 -6.05
C ALA A 115 17.50 0.38 -6.02
N ALA A 116 16.63 0.67 -5.07
CA ALA A 116 16.07 2.00 -4.87
C ALA A 116 16.87 2.73 -3.78
N GLY A 117 17.53 3.83 -4.16
CA GLY A 117 18.07 4.78 -3.21
C GLY A 117 17.02 5.81 -2.80
N TYR A 118 17.44 6.89 -2.14
CA TYR A 118 16.50 7.92 -1.69
C TYR A 118 15.71 8.58 -2.83
N GLU A 119 16.37 8.98 -3.92
CA GLU A 119 15.73 9.67 -5.07
C GLU A 119 15.83 8.90 -6.38
N THR A 120 16.72 7.91 -6.46
CA THR A 120 17.10 7.29 -7.74
C THR A 120 16.94 5.78 -7.68
N LEU A 121 16.39 5.23 -8.76
CA LEU A 121 16.33 3.80 -9.01
C LEU A 121 17.48 3.37 -9.91
N TYR A 122 18.07 2.22 -9.57
CA TYR A 122 19.10 1.57 -10.37
C TYR A 122 18.64 0.17 -10.74
N GLY A 123 19.08 -0.33 -11.89
CA GLY A 123 18.73 -1.65 -12.39
C GLY A 123 19.92 -2.37 -12.99
N ILE A 124 19.99 -3.68 -12.76
CA ILE A 124 20.90 -4.59 -13.47
C ILE A 124 20.12 -5.16 -14.67
N SER A 125 20.73 -5.17 -15.86
CA SER A 125 20.15 -5.84 -17.03
C SER A 125 19.88 -7.33 -16.75
N PRO A 126 18.90 -7.98 -17.43
CA PRO A 126 18.55 -9.39 -17.19
C PRO A 126 19.74 -10.35 -17.31
N ASP A 127 20.67 -10.06 -18.22
CA ASP A 127 21.92 -10.81 -18.46
C ASP A 127 23.07 -10.43 -17.51
N ARG A 128 22.84 -9.48 -16.58
CA ARG A 128 23.82 -8.96 -15.62
C ARG A 128 25.04 -8.26 -16.22
N SER A 129 25.03 -7.95 -17.51
CA SER A 129 26.14 -7.33 -18.23
C SER A 129 26.27 -5.82 -18.01
N ALA A 130 25.19 -5.16 -17.58
CA ALA A 130 25.15 -3.71 -17.45
C ALA A 130 24.33 -3.23 -16.25
N VAL A 131 24.73 -2.07 -15.72
CA VAL A 131 24.01 -1.32 -14.69
C VAL A 131 23.47 -0.04 -15.30
N TYR A 132 22.21 0.27 -14.99
CA TYR A 132 21.51 1.44 -15.47
C TYR A 132 21.00 2.31 -14.32
N ARG A 133 20.99 3.62 -14.55
CA ARG A 133 20.36 4.62 -13.68
C ARG A 133 19.09 5.13 -14.34
N TYR A 134 17.98 5.11 -13.61
CA TYR A 134 16.73 5.71 -14.06
C TYR A 134 16.85 7.25 -14.08
N SER A 135 16.30 7.88 -15.12
CA SER A 135 16.29 9.34 -15.27
C SER A 135 15.39 10.05 -14.25
N GLY A 136 14.35 9.36 -13.78
CA GLY A 136 13.23 9.95 -13.02
C GLY A 136 11.96 10.11 -13.85
N GLU A 137 12.04 10.03 -15.18
CA GLU A 137 10.94 10.30 -16.11
C GLU A 137 10.82 9.25 -17.21
N GLY A 138 9.58 8.82 -17.47
CA GLY A 138 9.23 7.90 -18.55
C GLY A 138 9.93 6.53 -18.44
N ASP A 139 10.27 5.96 -19.59
CA ASP A 139 11.12 4.77 -19.71
C ASP A 139 12.50 5.18 -20.22
N VAL A 140 13.22 5.99 -19.43
CA VAL A 140 14.54 6.51 -19.80
C VAL A 140 15.60 6.09 -18.78
N TRP A 141 16.56 5.32 -19.26
CA TRP A 141 17.63 4.73 -18.45
C TRP A 141 19.00 5.02 -19.08
N THR A 142 19.96 5.43 -18.25
CA THR A 142 21.35 5.67 -18.68
C THR A 142 22.25 4.55 -18.19
N ARG A 143 23.01 3.92 -19.08
CA ARG A 143 24.03 2.93 -18.70
C ARG A 143 25.13 3.62 -17.90
N ILE A 144 25.46 3.08 -16.72
CA ILE A 144 26.49 3.63 -15.82
C ILE A 144 27.62 2.64 -15.52
N GLY A 145 27.59 1.42 -16.06
CA GLY A 145 28.67 0.44 -15.88
C GLY A 145 28.20 -1.00 -16.08
N GLY A 146 28.88 -1.93 -15.39
CA GLY A 146 28.68 -3.37 -15.47
C GLY A 146 29.86 -4.11 -16.11
N PRO A 147 29.96 -5.45 -15.96
CA PRO A 147 29.00 -6.35 -15.28
C PRO A 147 29.07 -6.26 -13.75
N VAL A 148 27.97 -6.59 -13.05
CA VAL A 148 27.90 -6.63 -11.58
C VAL A 148 27.01 -7.78 -11.09
N LYS A 149 27.21 -8.22 -9.84
CA LYS A 149 26.40 -9.25 -9.19
C LYS A 149 25.23 -8.68 -8.39
N ASN A 150 25.47 -7.79 -7.44
CA ASN A 150 24.41 -7.20 -6.59
C ASN A 150 24.52 -5.68 -6.57
N LEU A 151 23.43 -4.97 -6.27
CA LEU A 151 23.41 -3.52 -6.08
C LEU A 151 23.06 -3.14 -4.63
N PHE A 152 23.69 -2.09 -4.13
CA PHE A 152 23.41 -1.52 -2.82
C PHE A 152 23.29 0.01 -2.93
N ALA A 153 22.06 0.51 -2.91
CA ALA A 153 21.78 1.94 -3.05
C ALA A 153 21.80 2.65 -1.69
N ASN A 154 22.23 3.90 -1.69
CA ASN A 154 22.28 4.71 -0.47
C ASN A 154 20.88 5.28 -0.13
N PRO A 155 20.39 5.10 1.12
CA PRO A 155 19.09 5.61 1.54
C PRO A 155 19.09 7.10 1.99
N ALA A 156 20.23 7.80 1.96
CA ALA A 156 20.36 9.17 2.48
C ALA A 156 19.53 10.20 1.72
N LYS A 157 18.75 10.98 2.48
CA LYS A 157 18.06 12.19 2.04
C LYS A 157 18.99 13.38 1.75
N LYS A 158 20.04 13.53 2.57
CA LYS A 158 20.89 14.74 2.56
C LYS A 158 22.07 14.59 1.62
N PHE A 159 21.94 15.12 0.41
CA PHE A 159 23.10 15.65 -0.31
C PHE A 159 23.38 17.06 0.21
N SER A 160 24.30 17.23 1.16
CA SER A 160 24.81 18.57 1.48
C SER A 160 25.75 19.01 0.35
N PRO A 161 25.44 20.06 -0.42
CA PRO A 161 26.29 20.51 -1.52
C PRO A 161 27.63 21.11 -1.03
N LEU A 162 27.76 21.40 0.28
CA LEU A 162 28.92 22.06 0.90
C LEU A 162 29.92 21.10 1.56
N ALA A 163 29.69 19.77 1.52
CA ALA A 163 30.69 18.81 1.97
C ALA A 163 31.73 18.52 0.87
N ASP A 164 33.00 18.41 1.26
CA ASP A 164 34.14 18.02 0.43
C ASP A 164 33.75 16.92 -0.57
N LEU A 165 34.02 17.16 -1.86
CA LEU A 165 33.71 16.25 -2.96
C LEU A 165 34.28 14.84 -2.75
N THR A 166 35.35 14.70 -1.95
CA THR A 166 35.98 13.43 -1.63
C THR A 166 35.29 12.66 -0.49
N SER A 167 34.46 13.33 0.32
CA SER A 167 33.75 12.76 1.47
C SER A 167 32.23 12.60 1.25
N ARG A 168 31.71 12.91 0.05
CA ARG A 168 30.28 12.75 -0.24
C ARG A 168 29.89 11.25 -0.22
N PRO A 169 28.76 10.89 0.42
CA PRO A 169 28.25 9.53 0.35
C PRO A 169 28.03 9.13 -1.11
N LYS A 170 28.60 7.98 -1.49
CA LYS A 170 28.43 7.43 -2.83
C LYS A 170 26.99 6.88 -2.95
N PRO A 171 26.27 7.21 -4.02
CA PRO A 171 24.85 6.87 -4.14
C PRO A 171 24.61 5.37 -4.39
N LEU A 172 25.62 4.65 -4.88
CA LEU A 172 25.47 3.26 -5.30
C LEU A 172 26.79 2.50 -5.10
N TYR A 173 26.66 1.28 -4.60
CA TYR A 173 27.71 0.28 -4.56
C TYR A 173 27.25 -0.97 -5.31
N ALA A 174 28.22 -1.76 -5.78
CA ALA A 174 27.96 -3.02 -6.45
C ALA A 174 29.10 -4.02 -6.20
N THR A 175 28.79 -5.30 -6.30
CA THR A 175 29.80 -6.36 -6.20
C THR A 175 30.25 -6.83 -7.57
N ASP A 176 31.56 -7.04 -7.71
CA ASP A 176 32.13 -7.69 -8.88
C ASP A 176 31.66 -9.16 -8.95
N PRO A 177 31.22 -9.65 -10.13
CA PRO A 177 30.68 -11.00 -10.24
C PRO A 177 31.71 -12.11 -10.15
N ALA A 178 32.98 -11.83 -10.45
CA ALA A 178 34.06 -12.81 -10.40
C ALA A 178 34.77 -12.83 -9.04
N THR A 179 35.09 -11.66 -8.49
CA THR A 179 35.86 -11.57 -7.23
C THR A 179 34.99 -11.36 -6.00
N GLY A 180 33.77 -10.85 -6.17
CA GLY A 180 32.92 -10.41 -5.06
C GLY A 180 33.34 -9.07 -4.45
N ASP A 181 34.40 -8.43 -4.94
CA ASP A 181 34.89 -7.14 -4.44
C ASP A 181 33.80 -6.07 -4.50
N LEU A 182 33.76 -5.20 -3.48
CA LEU A 182 32.84 -4.08 -3.46
C LEU A 182 33.41 -2.91 -4.26
N HIS A 183 32.62 -2.36 -5.18
CA HIS A 183 32.92 -1.14 -5.93
C HIS A 183 31.89 -0.06 -5.64
N ALA A 184 32.33 1.20 -5.61
CA ALA A 184 31.48 2.36 -5.40
C ALA A 184 31.38 3.20 -6.68
N TYR A 185 30.16 3.59 -7.05
CA TYR A 185 29.89 4.49 -8.16
C TYR A 185 29.85 5.94 -7.69
N SER A 186 30.49 6.83 -8.44
CA SER A 186 30.48 8.26 -8.20
C SER A 186 29.64 8.98 -9.26
N SER A 187 28.47 9.49 -8.89
CA SER A 187 27.60 10.23 -9.81
C SER A 187 28.23 11.52 -10.34
N VAL A 188 29.18 12.09 -9.59
CA VAL A 188 29.92 13.30 -9.99
C VAL A 188 30.92 13.01 -11.11
N THR A 189 31.61 11.88 -11.06
CA THR A 189 32.70 11.56 -12.00
C THR A 189 32.31 10.51 -13.04
N GLY A 190 31.17 9.83 -12.87
CA GLY A 190 30.73 8.72 -13.71
C GLY A 190 31.61 7.47 -13.61
N ARG A 191 32.43 7.33 -12.55
CA ARG A 191 33.42 6.26 -12.41
C ARG A 191 33.12 5.32 -11.25
N TRP A 192 33.45 4.05 -11.45
CA TRP A 192 33.49 3.02 -10.43
C TRP A 192 34.90 2.91 -9.85
N THR A 193 35.00 2.77 -8.54
CA THR A 193 36.28 2.56 -7.83
C THR A 193 36.13 1.46 -6.79
N LYS A 194 37.14 0.59 -6.67
CA LYS A 194 37.16 -0.44 -5.63
C LYS A 194 37.04 0.21 -4.24
N ALA A 195 36.12 -0.31 -3.43
CA ALA A 195 35.74 0.20 -2.12
C ALA A 195 36.05 -0.80 -0.99
N GLY A 196 36.08 -2.10 -1.29
CA GLY A 196 36.40 -3.15 -0.33
C GLY A 196 36.67 -4.49 -1.00
N GLY A 197 37.08 -5.46 -0.18
CA GLY A 197 37.18 -6.87 -0.58
C GLY A 197 35.82 -7.55 -0.68
N PRO A 198 35.79 -8.88 -0.89
CA PRO A 198 34.56 -9.64 -0.93
C PRO A 198 33.86 -9.73 0.42
N GLY A 199 32.53 -9.81 0.37
CA GLY A 199 31.65 -10.04 1.52
C GLY A 199 30.47 -10.91 1.14
N ALA A 200 29.83 -11.55 2.13
CA ALA A 200 28.59 -12.29 1.92
C ALA A 200 27.46 -11.35 1.47
N THR A 201 27.37 -10.18 2.11
CA THR A 201 26.50 -9.07 1.70
C THR A 201 27.03 -7.74 2.25
N PHE A 202 26.46 -6.64 1.81
CA PHE A 202 26.77 -5.29 2.26
C PHE A 202 25.51 -4.53 2.63
N ALA A 203 25.63 -3.58 3.55
CA ALA A 203 24.56 -2.69 3.97
C ALA A 203 25.07 -1.24 3.94
N VAL A 204 24.29 -0.34 3.35
CA VAL A 204 24.66 1.06 3.16
C VAL A 204 23.72 1.93 3.99
N THR A 205 24.26 2.68 4.94
CA THR A 205 23.51 3.72 5.65
C THR A 205 23.74 5.08 5.00
N ASP A 206 23.20 6.13 5.59
CA ASP A 206 23.43 7.50 5.15
C ASP A 206 24.90 7.93 5.26
N ALA A 207 25.62 7.41 6.27
CA ALA A 207 27.00 7.79 6.58
C ALA A 207 28.03 6.72 6.22
N ASN A 208 27.69 5.43 6.34
CA ASN A 208 28.66 4.34 6.38
C ASN A 208 28.30 3.19 5.43
N VAL A 209 29.30 2.35 5.18
CA VAL A 209 29.12 1.07 4.50
C VAL A 209 29.58 -0.03 5.44
N TYR A 210 28.74 -1.05 5.56
CA TYR A 210 29.00 -2.23 6.35
C TYR A 210 29.05 -3.46 5.45
N GLY A 211 29.84 -4.45 5.86
CA GLY A 211 29.98 -5.72 5.18
C GLY A 211 29.83 -6.86 6.18
N LEU A 212 29.22 -7.95 5.74
CA LEU A 212 29.28 -9.23 6.43
C LEU A 212 30.38 -10.06 5.77
N THR A 213 31.32 -10.57 6.56
CA THR A 213 32.42 -11.37 6.02
C THR A 213 31.90 -12.64 5.31
N PRO A 214 32.61 -13.17 4.30
CA PRO A 214 32.14 -14.33 3.54
C PRO A 214 31.82 -15.58 4.38
N ASP A 215 32.46 -15.74 5.53
CA ASP A 215 32.26 -16.82 6.50
C ASP A 215 31.20 -16.51 7.58
N HIS A 216 30.57 -15.34 7.49
CA HIS A 216 29.57 -14.83 8.43
C HIS A 216 30.11 -14.68 9.87
N ALA A 217 31.44 -14.59 10.05
CA ALA A 217 32.07 -14.52 11.36
C ALA A 217 32.08 -13.10 11.96
N ALA A 218 32.03 -12.06 11.11
CA ALA A 218 32.08 -10.69 11.59
C ALA A 218 31.31 -9.71 10.70
N VAL A 219 30.75 -8.69 11.35
CA VAL A 219 30.29 -7.46 10.69
C VAL A 219 31.43 -6.43 10.73
N VAL A 220 31.77 -5.88 9.56
CA VAL A 220 32.82 -4.87 9.39
C VAL A 220 32.24 -3.54 8.94
N GLU A 221 32.81 -2.44 9.43
CA GLU A 221 32.48 -1.07 9.02
C GLU A 221 33.63 -0.49 8.21
N ARG A 222 33.30 0.16 7.09
CA ARG A 222 34.25 0.95 6.32
C ARG A 222 34.28 2.38 6.85
N ASP A 223 35.44 2.81 7.32
CA ASP A 223 35.65 4.19 7.74
C ASP A 223 35.54 5.15 6.54
N GLY A 224 34.69 6.17 6.65
CA GLY A 224 34.45 7.13 5.56
C GLY A 224 35.66 7.98 5.20
N ARG A 225 36.63 8.19 6.11
CA ARG A 225 37.82 9.02 5.89
C ARG A 225 39.03 8.19 5.47
N SER A 226 39.42 7.21 6.28
CA SER A 226 40.59 6.37 6.02
C SER A 226 40.33 5.30 4.96
N ARG A 227 39.05 5.01 4.65
CA ARG A 227 38.60 3.95 3.74
C ARG A 227 39.00 2.54 4.17
N THR A 228 39.47 2.38 5.40
CA THR A 228 39.85 1.09 5.99
C THR A 228 38.63 0.38 6.57
N TRP A 229 38.68 -0.94 6.61
CA TRP A 229 37.63 -1.76 7.21
C TRP A 229 38.03 -2.18 8.63
N LYS A 230 37.10 -2.06 9.58
CA LYS A 230 37.30 -2.49 10.98
C LYS A 230 36.14 -3.38 11.42
N ALA A 231 36.41 -4.39 12.24
CA ALA A 231 35.36 -5.20 12.84
C ALA A 231 34.54 -4.35 13.81
N VAL A 232 33.21 -4.45 13.74
CA VAL A 232 32.28 -3.71 14.62
C VAL A 232 31.23 -4.60 15.27
N GLY A 233 31.15 -5.87 14.89
CA GLY A 233 30.11 -6.77 15.39
C GLY A 233 30.50 -8.22 15.51
N LEU A 234 29.48 -9.02 15.79
CA LEU A 234 29.51 -10.45 16.08
C LEU A 234 29.19 -11.26 14.80
N PRO A 235 29.28 -12.60 14.84
CA PRO A 235 28.73 -13.44 13.79
C PRO A 235 27.24 -13.15 13.55
N ALA A 236 26.84 -13.05 12.28
CA ALA A 236 25.48 -12.70 11.89
C ALA A 236 25.04 -13.50 10.66
N ASP A 237 23.75 -13.82 10.55
CA ASP A 237 23.20 -14.48 9.37
C ASP A 237 22.92 -13.46 8.25
N HIS A 238 22.36 -12.31 8.61
CA HIS A 238 22.04 -11.22 7.68
C HIS A 238 22.36 -9.87 8.32
N ILE A 239 22.68 -8.89 7.46
CA ILE A 239 22.76 -7.47 7.82
C ILE A 239 21.87 -6.65 6.90
N PHE A 240 21.28 -5.58 7.43
CA PHE A 240 20.47 -4.65 6.67
C PHE A 240 20.54 -3.25 7.31
N SER A 241 20.19 -2.22 6.53
CA SER A 241 20.42 -0.84 6.92
C SER A 241 19.27 0.09 6.57
N SER A 242 19.19 1.16 7.36
CA SER A 242 18.54 2.40 6.97
C SER A 242 19.37 3.56 7.50
N GLU A 243 18.91 4.34 8.48
CA GLU A 243 19.74 5.32 9.19
C GLU A 243 20.78 4.67 10.10
N THR A 244 20.52 3.42 10.52
CA THR A 244 21.48 2.62 11.28
C THR A 244 21.59 1.21 10.69
N LEU A 245 22.45 0.41 11.30
CA LEU A 245 22.70 -0.98 10.95
C LEU A 245 21.96 -1.93 11.88
N TYR A 246 21.45 -3.00 11.28
CA TYR A 246 20.82 -4.11 11.96
C TYR A 246 21.45 -5.44 11.52
N ALA A 247 21.40 -6.43 12.39
CA ALA A 247 21.89 -7.77 12.12
C ALA A 247 20.99 -8.82 12.76
N THR A 248 20.81 -9.97 12.10
CA THR A 248 20.22 -11.16 12.73
C THR A 248 21.33 -12.02 13.31
N ALA A 249 21.21 -12.34 14.59
CA ALA A 249 22.17 -13.17 15.30
C ALA A 249 22.21 -14.58 14.71
N ARG A 250 23.43 -15.09 14.48
CA ARG A 250 23.64 -16.41 13.89
C ARG A 250 23.02 -17.50 14.77
N GLY A 251 22.17 -18.32 14.16
CA GLY A 251 21.56 -19.50 14.80
C GLY A 251 20.30 -19.24 15.63
N THR A 252 20.12 -18.07 16.23
CA THR A 252 18.85 -17.72 16.92
C THR A 252 17.91 -16.92 16.03
N GLY A 253 18.45 -16.18 15.05
CA GLY A 253 17.69 -15.25 14.21
C GLY A 253 17.27 -13.97 14.95
N ASP A 254 17.70 -13.76 16.20
CA ASP A 254 17.35 -12.58 16.98
C ASP A 254 17.87 -11.29 16.31
N LEU A 255 17.01 -10.29 16.25
CA LEU A 255 17.33 -9.01 15.67
C LEU A 255 18.08 -8.11 16.66
N HIS A 256 19.22 -7.59 16.22
CA HIS A 256 20.06 -6.64 16.95
C HIS A 256 20.23 -5.34 16.18
N LYS A 257 20.23 -4.21 16.91
CA LYS A 257 20.51 -2.86 16.41
C LYS A 257 21.92 -2.45 16.81
N TYR A 258 22.69 -1.92 15.87
CA TYR A 258 24.00 -1.37 16.17
C TYR A 258 23.88 0.00 16.84
N SER A 259 24.62 0.20 17.93
CA SER A 259 24.59 1.46 18.69
C SER A 259 25.54 2.54 18.15
N GLY A 260 26.30 2.24 17.09
CA GLY A 260 27.33 3.14 16.56
C GLY A 260 28.70 3.00 17.26
N ARG A 261 28.79 2.19 18.32
CA ARG A 261 30.05 1.88 19.01
C ARG A 261 30.46 0.43 18.75
N SER A 262 31.72 0.24 18.35
CA SER A 262 32.28 -1.07 18.03
C SER A 262 31.97 -2.10 19.11
N GLY A 263 31.43 -3.26 18.73
CA GLY A 263 31.08 -4.35 19.63
C GLY A 263 29.80 -4.16 20.44
N ARG A 264 29.14 -3.00 20.37
CA ARG A 264 27.93 -2.72 21.15
C ARG A 264 26.67 -2.80 20.29
N TRP A 265 25.95 -3.89 20.47
CA TRP A 265 24.70 -4.24 19.79
C TRP A 265 23.61 -4.51 20.82
N ASP A 266 22.44 -3.91 20.60
CA ASP A 266 21.29 -4.04 21.49
C ASP A 266 20.27 -5.00 20.84
N ARG A 267 19.83 -6.05 21.55
CA ARG A 267 18.78 -6.96 21.06
C ARG A 267 17.44 -6.25 21.09
N ILE A 268 16.77 -6.17 19.95
CA ILE A 268 15.49 -5.44 19.79
C ILE A 268 14.35 -6.29 19.26
N GLY A 269 14.58 -7.58 19.01
CA GLY A 269 13.54 -8.46 18.48
C GLY A 269 13.94 -9.93 18.42
N GLY A 270 12.94 -10.80 18.45
CA GLY A 270 13.09 -12.20 18.03
C GLY A 270 13.19 -12.38 16.51
N PRO A 271 13.25 -13.64 16.04
CA PRO A 271 13.30 -13.98 14.63
C PRO A 271 12.06 -13.53 13.86
N ALA A 272 12.24 -13.25 12.58
CA ALA A 272 11.21 -12.82 11.65
C ALA A 272 11.49 -13.38 10.25
N ALA A 273 10.46 -13.46 9.41
CA ALA A 273 10.58 -13.95 8.05
C ALA A 273 11.26 -12.94 7.11
N ALA A 274 11.09 -11.64 7.38
CA ALA A 274 11.71 -10.56 6.62
C ALA A 274 11.72 -9.26 7.43
N PHE A 275 12.55 -8.31 7.00
CA PHE A 275 12.61 -6.96 7.55
C PHE A 275 12.53 -5.93 6.43
N ALA A 276 11.96 -4.78 6.73
CA ALA A 276 11.95 -3.61 5.85
C ALA A 276 12.31 -2.36 6.65
N THR A 277 13.17 -1.53 6.07
CA THR A 277 13.71 -0.34 6.75
C THR A 277 13.66 0.87 5.83
N SER A 278 13.34 2.03 6.38
CA SER A 278 13.39 3.31 5.66
C SER A 278 13.42 4.50 6.64
N GLY A 279 14.41 5.38 6.53
CA GLY A 279 14.67 6.39 7.55
C GLY A 279 14.85 5.76 8.94
N ASP A 280 14.12 6.28 9.92
CA ASP A 280 14.00 5.80 11.29
C ASP A 280 13.02 4.62 11.45
N HIS A 281 12.31 4.24 10.38
CA HIS A 281 11.32 3.18 10.43
C HIS A 281 11.93 1.80 10.24
N LEU A 282 11.48 0.87 11.08
CA LEU A 282 11.80 -0.55 11.00
C LEU A 282 10.51 -1.37 11.11
N TYR A 283 10.35 -2.27 10.16
CA TYR A 283 9.24 -3.22 10.10
C TYR A 283 9.78 -4.64 10.03
N ARG A 284 9.01 -5.59 10.57
CA ARG A 284 9.26 -7.02 10.41
C ARG A 284 8.02 -7.74 9.93
N LEU A 285 8.22 -8.79 9.15
CA LEU A 285 7.21 -9.78 8.81
C LEU A 285 7.33 -10.94 9.79
N ALA A 286 6.26 -11.24 10.53
CA ALA A 286 6.25 -12.33 11.49
C ALA A 286 6.66 -13.66 10.84
N PRO A 287 7.23 -14.63 11.61
CA PRO A 287 7.67 -15.91 11.07
C PRO A 287 6.59 -16.69 10.30
N ASP A 288 5.32 -16.55 10.70
CA ASP A 288 4.15 -17.15 10.03
C ASP A 288 3.70 -16.41 8.77
N ARG A 289 4.35 -15.28 8.45
CA ARG A 289 4.07 -14.40 7.30
C ARG A 289 2.67 -13.80 7.27
N ARG A 290 1.96 -13.75 8.40
CA ARG A 290 0.57 -13.26 8.51
C ARG A 290 0.40 -12.06 9.44
N SER A 291 1.51 -11.42 9.82
CA SER A 291 1.52 -10.17 10.57
C SER A 291 2.71 -9.32 10.17
N VAL A 292 2.47 -8.06 9.80
CA VAL A 292 3.51 -7.03 9.69
C VAL A 292 3.54 -6.24 10.98
N GLN A 293 4.72 -5.96 11.50
CA GLN A 293 4.88 -5.29 12.79
C GLN A 293 5.84 -4.12 12.65
N LYS A 294 5.49 -2.97 13.21
CA LYS A 294 6.33 -1.77 13.24
C LYS A 294 7.06 -1.70 14.57
N TYR A 295 8.38 -1.49 14.53
CA TYR A 295 9.17 -1.25 15.73
C TYR A 295 8.70 0.04 16.41
N ASN A 296 8.39 -0.02 17.71
CA ASN A 296 8.01 1.14 18.52
C ASN A 296 8.86 1.26 19.80
N GLY A 297 9.93 0.48 19.91
CA GLY A 297 10.87 0.57 21.03
C GLY A 297 11.86 1.72 20.89
N ASP A 298 12.69 1.90 21.92
CA ASP A 298 13.70 2.96 22.03
C ASP A 298 15.04 2.61 21.38
N GLY A 299 15.14 1.45 20.74
CA GLY A 299 16.37 0.87 20.20
C GLY A 299 17.06 -0.11 21.14
N THR A 300 16.50 -0.38 22.32
CA THR A 300 17.02 -1.33 23.31
C THR A 300 15.96 -2.33 23.80
N THR A 301 14.69 -2.11 23.47
CA THR A 301 13.56 -2.93 23.89
C THR A 301 12.97 -3.74 22.74
N ASP A 302 12.39 -4.90 23.07
CA ASP A 302 11.62 -5.76 22.13
C ASP A 302 10.15 -5.32 22.12
N GLN A 303 9.90 -4.12 21.61
CA GLN A 303 8.56 -3.53 21.51
C GLN A 303 8.18 -3.35 20.04
N TRP A 304 7.07 -3.98 19.66
CA TRP A 304 6.55 -4.00 18.30
C TRP A 304 5.04 -3.79 18.30
N LEU A 305 4.58 -2.85 17.48
CA LEU A 305 3.17 -2.63 17.19
C LEU A 305 2.74 -3.56 16.05
N ASP A 306 1.76 -4.42 16.31
CA ASP A 306 1.20 -5.31 15.29
C ASP A 306 0.25 -4.55 14.35
N LEU A 307 0.65 -4.43 13.09
CA LEU A 307 -0.14 -3.82 12.01
C LEU A 307 -1.04 -4.82 11.30
N LYS A 308 -1.03 -6.08 11.74
CA LYS A 308 -1.70 -7.22 11.09
C LYS A 308 -1.20 -7.43 9.66
N ALA A 309 -1.77 -8.42 8.99
CA ALA A 309 -1.65 -8.55 7.54
C ALA A 309 -2.95 -8.04 6.87
N PRO A 310 -2.92 -7.74 5.56
CA PRO A 310 -4.13 -7.42 4.82
C PRO A 310 -5.16 -8.56 4.93
N ALA A 311 -6.44 -8.20 4.95
CA ALA A 311 -7.52 -9.17 4.83
C ALA A 311 -7.45 -9.88 3.47
N GLU A 312 -7.83 -11.15 3.43
CA GLU A 312 -8.07 -11.83 2.17
C GLU A 312 -9.20 -11.12 1.42
N PRO A 313 -9.08 -10.94 0.09
CA PRO A 313 -10.20 -10.47 -0.71
C PRO A 313 -11.39 -11.40 -0.55
N ALA A 314 -12.59 -10.84 -0.59
CA ALA A 314 -13.82 -11.61 -0.56
C ALA A 314 -13.84 -12.62 -1.72
N SER A 315 -14.37 -13.81 -1.45
CA SER A 315 -14.62 -14.81 -2.49
C SER A 315 -15.48 -14.24 -3.61
N ARG A 316 -15.44 -14.88 -4.78
CA ARG A 316 -16.27 -14.46 -5.92
C ARG A 316 -17.75 -14.49 -5.55
N GLU A 317 -18.19 -15.48 -4.78
CA GLU A 317 -19.56 -15.65 -4.31
C GLU A 317 -19.97 -14.52 -3.36
N GLU A 318 -19.12 -14.16 -2.40
CA GLU A 318 -19.36 -13.03 -1.49
C GLU A 318 -19.39 -11.69 -2.23
N LYS A 319 -18.50 -11.51 -3.22
CA LYS A 319 -18.48 -10.33 -4.08
C LYS A 319 -19.76 -10.22 -4.91
N ILE A 320 -20.26 -11.33 -5.47
CA ILE A 320 -21.54 -11.38 -6.18
C ILE A 320 -22.71 -11.05 -5.26
N ALA A 321 -22.74 -11.63 -4.06
CA ALA A 321 -23.78 -11.36 -3.07
C ALA A 321 -23.78 -9.89 -2.64
N ARG A 322 -22.60 -9.33 -2.39
CA ARG A 322 -22.45 -7.91 -2.06
C ARG A 322 -22.86 -7.01 -3.21
N PHE A 323 -22.39 -7.29 -4.43
CA PHE A 323 -22.78 -6.54 -5.63
C PHE A 323 -24.30 -6.50 -5.79
N SER A 324 -24.95 -7.68 -5.73
CA SER A 324 -26.40 -7.81 -5.83
C SER A 324 -27.15 -7.02 -4.75
N SER A 325 -26.59 -6.94 -3.54
CA SER A 325 -27.16 -6.13 -2.45
C SER A 325 -27.10 -4.62 -2.73
N LEU A 326 -26.07 -4.16 -3.45
CA LEU A 326 -25.82 -2.76 -3.80
C LEU A 326 -26.52 -2.32 -5.09
N THR A 327 -26.97 -3.27 -5.91
CA THR A 327 -27.62 -3.03 -7.21
C THR A 327 -29.04 -3.59 -7.29
N ARG A 328 -29.76 -3.71 -6.17
CA ARG A 328 -31.19 -4.04 -6.19
C ARG A 328 -32.03 -2.75 -6.14
N PHE A 329 -33.30 -2.87 -6.52
CA PHE A 329 -34.28 -1.79 -6.40
C PHE A 329 -34.56 -1.44 -4.93
N GLY A 330 -34.94 -0.20 -4.68
CA GLY A 330 -35.41 0.29 -3.39
C GLY A 330 -34.37 1.03 -2.54
N ASP A 331 -34.91 1.78 -1.59
CA ASP A 331 -34.21 2.72 -0.71
C ASP A 331 -33.06 2.11 0.08
N ASP A 332 -33.25 0.89 0.58
CA ASP A 332 -32.23 0.20 1.37
C ASP A 332 -30.95 -0.05 0.57
N SER A 333 -31.10 -0.43 -0.71
CA SER A 333 -29.95 -0.68 -1.59
C SER A 333 -29.23 0.61 -1.95
N LEU A 334 -29.98 1.67 -2.24
CA LEU A 334 -29.42 2.98 -2.50
C LEU A 334 -28.64 3.51 -1.29
N ASN A 335 -29.19 3.38 -0.09
CA ASN A 335 -28.53 3.79 1.16
C ASN A 335 -27.27 2.95 1.44
N ALA A 336 -27.34 1.63 1.24
CA ALA A 336 -26.17 0.75 1.38
C ALA A 336 -25.08 1.08 0.37
N TRP A 337 -25.45 1.42 -0.87
CA TRP A 337 -24.52 1.85 -1.91
C TRP A 337 -23.89 3.21 -1.58
N HIS A 338 -24.65 4.18 -1.08
CA HIS A 338 -24.08 5.45 -0.61
C HIS A 338 -23.07 5.24 0.54
N ALA A 339 -23.39 4.37 1.50
CA ALA A 339 -22.46 4.04 2.58
C ALA A 339 -21.17 3.40 2.06
N ALA A 340 -21.28 2.47 1.09
CA ALA A 340 -20.13 1.84 0.45
C ALA A 340 -19.28 2.85 -0.35
N LEU A 341 -19.92 3.73 -1.13
CA LEU A 341 -19.24 4.80 -1.85
C LEU A 341 -18.55 5.78 -0.88
N GLY A 342 -19.19 6.09 0.25
CA GLY A 342 -18.61 6.91 1.32
C GLY A 342 -17.35 6.28 1.89
N ALA A 343 -17.40 4.99 2.24
CA ALA A 343 -16.25 4.23 2.73
C ALA A 343 -15.09 4.25 1.72
N HIS A 344 -15.39 3.98 0.43
CA HIS A 344 -14.40 4.05 -0.64
C HIS A 344 -13.77 5.45 -0.76
N ARG A 345 -14.58 6.51 -0.74
CA ARG A 345 -14.10 7.91 -0.83
C ARG A 345 -13.25 8.33 0.35
N THR A 346 -13.45 7.72 1.53
CA THR A 346 -12.61 7.93 2.71
C THR A 346 -11.36 7.05 2.74
N GLY A 347 -11.09 6.28 1.67
CA GLY A 347 -9.90 5.42 1.58
C GLY A 347 -9.99 4.16 2.45
N LYS A 348 -11.18 3.73 2.87
CA LYS A 348 -11.33 2.47 3.60
C LYS A 348 -11.02 1.29 2.67
N PRO A 349 -10.33 0.25 3.17
CA PRO A 349 -10.09 -0.96 2.40
C PRO A 349 -11.38 -1.57 1.86
N ASP A 350 -11.39 -1.90 0.57
CA ASP A 350 -12.48 -2.61 -0.09
C ASP A 350 -12.08 -4.06 -0.34
N VAL A 351 -12.45 -4.95 0.59
CA VAL A 351 -12.20 -6.40 0.48
C VAL A 351 -12.88 -7.03 -0.74
N TYR A 352 -13.91 -6.40 -1.29
CA TYR A 352 -14.57 -6.87 -2.49
C TYR A 352 -13.87 -6.42 -3.76
N GLU A 353 -12.94 -5.46 -3.69
CA GLU A 353 -12.20 -4.92 -4.83
C GLU A 353 -13.16 -4.47 -5.96
N PHE A 354 -14.20 -3.71 -5.63
CA PHE A 354 -15.11 -3.19 -6.66
C PHE A 354 -14.42 -2.10 -7.49
N ARG A 355 -14.78 -2.03 -8.77
CA ARG A 355 -14.38 -0.94 -9.65
C ARG A 355 -15.26 0.29 -9.38
N TRP A 356 -14.69 1.26 -8.66
CA TRP A 356 -15.36 2.51 -8.29
C TRP A 356 -15.09 3.67 -9.25
N THR A 357 -14.19 3.49 -10.23
CA THR A 357 -13.91 4.51 -11.27
C THR A 357 -15.21 4.93 -11.93
N THR A 358 -15.38 6.24 -12.16
CA THR A 358 -16.56 6.82 -12.78
C THR A 358 -16.18 8.05 -13.59
N ASN A 359 -16.86 8.25 -14.70
CA ASN A 359 -16.80 9.48 -15.50
C ASN A 359 -18.05 10.34 -15.29
N ILE A 360 -18.79 10.09 -14.20
CA ILE A 360 -20.04 10.75 -13.80
C ILE A 360 -21.05 10.82 -14.97
N CYS A 361 -22.00 11.74 -14.96
CA CYS A 361 -22.75 11.97 -16.20
C CYS A 361 -21.82 12.70 -17.17
N ASN A 362 -21.58 12.11 -18.35
CA ASN A 362 -20.68 12.65 -19.35
C ASN A 362 -21.42 13.13 -20.60
N ALA A 363 -20.79 14.04 -21.33
CA ALA A 363 -21.35 14.63 -22.54
C ALA A 363 -21.84 13.54 -23.52
N PRO A 364 -23.05 13.70 -24.11
CA PRO A 364 -23.89 14.91 -24.08
C PRO A 364 -24.83 15.05 -22.87
N ALA A 365 -24.79 14.14 -21.90
CA ALA A 365 -25.65 14.15 -20.71
C ALA A 365 -25.04 15.00 -19.58
N PRO A 366 -25.57 16.21 -19.25
CA PRO A 366 -25.05 17.01 -18.15
C PRO A 366 -25.29 16.36 -16.77
N ASN A 367 -24.50 16.73 -15.77
CA ASN A 367 -24.76 16.28 -14.39
C ASN A 367 -26.04 16.88 -13.80
N THR A 368 -26.37 18.11 -14.19
CA THR A 368 -27.50 18.84 -13.62
C THR A 368 -28.50 19.23 -14.71
N VAL A 369 -29.78 18.95 -14.48
CA VAL A 369 -30.88 19.36 -15.37
C VAL A 369 -31.96 20.05 -14.55
N ALA A 370 -32.32 21.28 -14.92
CA ALA A 370 -33.36 22.06 -14.26
C ALA A 370 -33.19 22.20 -12.72
N GLY A 371 -31.93 22.22 -12.23
CA GLY A 371 -31.60 22.32 -10.81
C GLY A 371 -31.59 20.99 -10.04
N PHE A 372 -31.79 19.86 -10.71
CA PHE A 372 -31.65 18.51 -10.15
C PHE A 372 -30.28 17.94 -10.52
N ASP A 373 -29.59 17.33 -9.56
CA ASP A 373 -28.27 16.72 -9.75
C ASP A 373 -28.38 15.21 -9.92
N PHE A 374 -28.09 14.70 -11.12
CA PHE A 374 -28.10 13.30 -11.49
C PHE A 374 -26.76 12.59 -11.27
N THR A 375 -25.73 13.28 -10.76
CA THR A 375 -24.37 12.75 -10.61
C THR A 375 -24.35 11.40 -9.91
N LEU A 376 -25.00 11.26 -8.75
CA LEU A 376 -24.96 9.99 -7.98
C LEU A 376 -25.69 8.84 -8.68
N ALA A 377 -26.75 9.12 -9.45
CA ALA A 377 -27.42 8.11 -10.27
C ALA A 377 -26.45 7.60 -11.37
N CYS A 378 -25.75 8.52 -12.05
CA CYS A 378 -24.74 8.16 -13.05
C CYS A 378 -23.59 7.36 -12.43
N VAL A 379 -23.12 7.74 -11.24
CA VAL A 379 -22.04 7.01 -10.53
C VAL A 379 -22.47 5.58 -10.12
N ARG A 380 -23.73 5.36 -9.71
CA ARG A 380 -24.25 4.02 -9.38
C ARG A 380 -24.49 3.17 -10.63
N HIS A 381 -24.96 3.78 -11.72
CA HIS A 381 -25.11 3.12 -13.01
C HIS A 381 -23.75 2.61 -13.53
N ASP A 382 -22.75 3.49 -13.52
CA ASP A 382 -21.35 3.23 -13.81
C ASP A 382 -20.77 2.07 -12.98
N PHE A 383 -21.00 2.12 -11.66
CA PHE A 383 -20.63 1.05 -10.74
C PHE A 383 -21.26 -0.28 -11.15
N GLY A 384 -22.57 -0.28 -11.44
CA GLY A 384 -23.32 -1.47 -11.87
C GLY A 384 -22.77 -2.06 -13.17
N TYR A 385 -22.59 -1.22 -14.19
CA TYR A 385 -22.10 -1.60 -15.52
C TYR A 385 -20.71 -2.23 -15.48
N ARG A 386 -19.78 -1.61 -14.75
CA ARG A 386 -18.39 -2.06 -14.70
C ARG A 386 -18.26 -3.33 -13.89
N ASN A 387 -18.87 -3.38 -12.71
CA ASN A 387 -18.73 -4.54 -11.83
C ASN A 387 -19.50 -5.75 -12.32
N TYR A 388 -20.64 -5.58 -13.00
CA TYR A 388 -21.33 -6.71 -13.63
C TYR A 388 -20.45 -7.35 -14.72
N ARG A 389 -19.84 -6.52 -15.59
CA ARG A 389 -18.90 -7.01 -16.62
C ARG A 389 -17.70 -7.71 -16.00
N ASP A 390 -17.13 -7.16 -14.94
CA ASP A 390 -15.99 -7.76 -14.24
C ASP A 390 -16.35 -9.12 -13.59
N LEU A 391 -17.58 -9.27 -13.10
CA LEU A 391 -18.04 -10.48 -12.42
C LEU A 391 -18.50 -11.58 -13.38
N PHE A 392 -19.20 -11.22 -14.45
CA PHE A 392 -19.95 -12.16 -15.29
C PHE A 392 -19.56 -12.14 -16.78
N GLY A 393 -18.73 -11.18 -17.20
CA GLY A 393 -18.32 -11.01 -18.59
C GLY A 393 -19.30 -10.19 -19.44
N GLU A 394 -18.84 -9.78 -20.61
CA GLU A 394 -19.59 -8.90 -21.52
C GLU A 394 -20.84 -9.57 -22.10
N ASP A 395 -20.78 -10.88 -22.38
CA ASP A 395 -21.90 -11.62 -22.95
C ASP A 395 -23.06 -11.74 -21.95
N ALA A 396 -22.77 -12.08 -20.69
CA ALA A 396 -23.79 -12.08 -19.63
C ALA A 396 -24.32 -10.67 -19.40
N PHE A 397 -23.44 -9.65 -19.40
CA PHE A 397 -23.88 -8.26 -19.25
C PHE A 397 -24.94 -7.87 -20.29
N ARG A 398 -24.78 -8.26 -21.56
CA ARG A 398 -25.73 -7.89 -22.62
C ARG A 398 -27.00 -8.74 -22.65
N ASN A 399 -26.88 -10.02 -22.31
CA ASN A 399 -27.95 -11.00 -22.59
C ASN A 399 -28.70 -11.49 -21.33
N ASP A 400 -28.12 -11.36 -20.15
CA ASP A 400 -28.78 -11.71 -18.89
C ASP A 400 -29.74 -10.58 -18.48
N PRO A 401 -31.03 -10.86 -18.19
CA PRO A 401 -31.96 -9.88 -17.63
C PRO A 401 -31.46 -9.17 -16.36
N ALA A 402 -30.54 -9.80 -15.60
CA ALA A 402 -29.88 -9.26 -14.41
C ALA A 402 -28.67 -8.36 -14.73
N GLY A 403 -28.21 -8.33 -15.99
CA GLY A 403 -27.12 -7.49 -16.48
C GLY A 403 -27.56 -6.08 -16.85
N LYS A 404 -27.29 -5.68 -18.10
CA LYS A 404 -27.57 -4.33 -18.63
C LYS A 404 -29.01 -3.89 -18.38
N THR A 405 -29.98 -4.73 -18.73
CA THR A 405 -31.41 -4.41 -18.59
C THR A 405 -31.82 -4.15 -17.14
N HIS A 406 -31.22 -4.83 -16.18
CA HIS A 406 -31.48 -4.58 -14.76
C HIS A 406 -30.85 -3.27 -14.29
N ILE A 407 -29.58 -3.04 -14.63
CA ILE A 407 -28.86 -1.82 -14.22
C ILE A 407 -29.46 -0.56 -14.87
N ASP A 408 -29.92 -0.63 -16.12
CA ASP A 408 -30.60 0.50 -16.78
C ASP A 408 -31.92 0.85 -16.09
N ARG A 409 -32.69 -0.18 -15.68
CA ARG A 409 -33.94 0.03 -14.93
C ARG A 409 -33.65 0.60 -13.55
N LEU A 410 -32.60 0.15 -12.87
CA LEU A 410 -32.15 0.70 -11.60
C LEU A 410 -31.77 2.18 -11.74
N PHE A 411 -31.03 2.53 -12.79
CA PHE A 411 -30.67 3.91 -13.08
C PHE A 411 -31.90 4.80 -13.29
N ARG A 412 -32.92 4.30 -13.99
CA ARG A 412 -34.19 5.01 -14.15
C ARG A 412 -34.89 5.25 -12.81
N GLU A 413 -34.87 4.29 -11.90
CA GLU A 413 -35.41 4.46 -10.54
C GLU A 413 -34.65 5.54 -9.78
N ASP A 414 -33.32 5.50 -9.80
CA ASP A 414 -32.47 6.48 -9.12
C ASP A 414 -32.70 7.91 -9.67
N LEU A 415 -32.81 8.06 -10.99
CA LEU A 415 -33.14 9.34 -11.63
C LEU A 415 -34.52 9.87 -11.21
N ASN A 416 -35.54 9.02 -11.24
CA ASN A 416 -36.90 9.41 -10.84
C ASN A 416 -36.97 9.78 -9.36
N LYS A 417 -36.22 9.08 -8.51
CA LYS A 417 -36.13 9.38 -7.09
C LYS A 417 -35.53 10.75 -6.81
N ILE A 418 -34.53 11.16 -7.60
CA ILE A 418 -33.98 12.52 -7.54
C ILE A 418 -35.06 13.54 -7.89
N CYS A 419 -35.87 13.28 -8.93
CA CYS A 419 -36.98 14.16 -9.32
C CYS A 419 -38.10 14.25 -8.25
N ASP A 420 -38.29 13.18 -7.48
CA ASP A 420 -39.29 13.13 -6.40
C ASP A 420 -38.78 13.77 -5.09
N GLY A 421 -37.47 14.05 -4.99
CA GLY A 421 -36.85 14.72 -3.87
C GLY A 421 -37.50 16.08 -3.56
N ARG A 422 -37.58 16.45 -2.27
CA ARG A 422 -38.23 17.71 -1.87
C ARG A 422 -37.55 18.94 -2.48
N GLY A 423 -36.24 18.86 -2.74
CA GLY A 423 -35.38 19.98 -3.11
C GLY A 423 -35.07 20.80 -1.86
N PHE A 424 -33.81 20.80 -1.42
CA PHE A 424 -33.36 21.64 -0.31
C PHE A 424 -32.19 22.50 -0.80
N PRO A 425 -32.19 23.82 -0.55
CA PRO A 425 -33.13 24.60 0.27
C PRO A 425 -34.40 25.10 -0.47
N ARG A 426 -34.54 24.83 -1.78
CA ARG A 426 -35.72 25.26 -2.56
C ARG A 426 -36.59 24.07 -2.94
N GLU A 427 -37.86 24.14 -2.57
CA GLU A 427 -38.83 23.14 -3.01
C GLU A 427 -39.05 23.19 -4.53
N HIS A 428 -39.09 22.03 -5.17
CA HIS A 428 -39.37 21.95 -6.60
C HIS A 428 -40.87 21.97 -6.89
N THR A 429 -41.28 22.84 -7.83
CA THR A 429 -42.67 22.90 -8.33
C THR A 429 -43.03 21.62 -9.10
N ALA A 430 -44.32 21.34 -9.26
CA ALA A 430 -44.79 20.20 -10.06
C ALA A 430 -44.26 20.24 -11.50
N VAL A 431 -44.17 21.44 -12.10
CA VAL A 431 -43.61 21.65 -13.45
C VAL A 431 -42.12 21.30 -13.48
N ALA A 432 -41.35 21.72 -12.48
CA ALA A 432 -39.92 21.39 -12.39
C ALA A 432 -39.71 19.87 -12.25
N ARG A 433 -40.54 19.18 -11.45
CA ARG A 433 -40.49 17.71 -11.30
C ARG A 433 -40.85 17.00 -12.59
N ALA A 434 -41.85 17.48 -13.33
CA ALA A 434 -42.21 16.93 -14.64
C ALA A 434 -41.07 17.11 -15.67
N ALA A 435 -40.44 18.29 -15.69
CA ALA A 435 -39.26 18.55 -16.52
C ALA A 435 -38.09 17.62 -16.16
N CYS A 436 -37.85 17.40 -14.86
CA CYS A 436 -36.86 16.45 -14.37
C CYS A 436 -37.14 15.03 -14.86
N ARG A 437 -38.38 14.54 -14.73
CA ARG A 437 -38.76 13.18 -15.20
C ARG A 437 -38.63 13.02 -16.71
N ASN A 438 -38.92 14.06 -17.49
CA ASN A 438 -38.68 14.05 -18.93
C ASN A 438 -37.18 13.93 -19.24
N ALA A 439 -36.32 14.64 -18.50
CA ALA A 439 -34.87 14.49 -18.63
C ALA A 439 -34.40 13.09 -18.21
N ALA A 440 -34.90 12.57 -17.08
CA ALA A 440 -34.61 11.21 -16.61
C ALA A 440 -34.96 10.14 -17.67
N GLU A 441 -36.10 10.29 -18.35
CA GLU A 441 -36.49 9.41 -19.46
C GLU A 441 -35.52 9.49 -20.65
N VAL A 442 -35.04 10.69 -20.99
CA VAL A 442 -34.02 10.87 -22.05
C VAL A 442 -32.73 10.14 -21.68
N TYR A 443 -32.27 10.25 -20.43
CA TYR A 443 -31.06 9.57 -19.95
C TYR A 443 -31.22 8.06 -20.00
N TYR A 444 -32.33 7.56 -19.50
CA TYR A 444 -32.66 6.14 -19.54
C TYR A 444 -32.69 5.60 -20.97
N ARG A 445 -33.38 6.29 -21.90
CA ARG A 445 -33.43 5.86 -23.31
C ARG A 445 -32.06 5.86 -23.97
N ALA A 446 -31.22 6.84 -23.63
CA ALA A 446 -29.86 6.91 -24.16
C ALA A 446 -29.03 5.69 -23.71
N VAL A 447 -29.04 5.33 -22.43
CA VAL A 447 -28.29 4.16 -21.97
C VAL A 447 -28.86 2.86 -22.52
N VAL A 448 -30.19 2.75 -22.68
CA VAL A 448 -30.82 1.58 -23.31
C VAL A 448 -30.35 1.43 -24.77
N ALA A 449 -30.27 2.52 -25.52
CA ALA A 449 -29.93 2.51 -26.94
C ALA A 449 -28.42 2.38 -27.23
N PHE A 450 -27.55 2.95 -26.39
CA PHE A 450 -26.13 3.12 -26.71
C PHE A 450 -25.15 2.55 -25.66
N GLY A 451 -25.64 2.09 -24.51
CA GLY A 451 -24.83 1.62 -23.37
C GLY A 451 -24.29 0.20 -23.47
#